data_AF-T5A0S1-F1
#
_entry.id   AF-T5A0S1-F1
#
_cell.length_a   1.000
_cell.length_b   1.000
_cell.length_c   1.000
_cell.angle_alpha   90.00
_cell.angle_beta   90.00
_cell.angle_gamma   90.00
#
_symmetry.space_group_name_H-M   'P 1'
#
loop_
_entity.id
_entity.type
_entity.pdbx_description
1 polymer ?
#
loop_
_entity_poly.entity_id
_entity_poly.type
_entity_poly.pdbx_seq_one_letter_code
_entity_poly.pdbx_strand_id
1 'polypeptide(L)'
;MSDTPIINRNKEMRRKGNSSRRSSLGSRGRRASSLIESGQTATPHREVDAAEFYKHIEAEGLPEPRRMKQLLMWCGERALAAKPPHGTPNSNAILGARAIQDQLLQDFASRSEFSNWFSRDDAVPEPRTVVRKPNPRNVELDEKMASLEGKIKRLQEDKKAWLAMRKPPPEQPPLFSPNETDTITLPDFDLLDPEEGKIRGYLADERNSFATVRSETEGRLRKIQASLEFEVDQLADNVHKLEQRVLVAGKEADRLLKASAVRLREREQRERTSAGTRDMPIMEVLRSLSSILPEGSGGEGMAASDSRASKPIQPA
;
A
#
# COMPACT_ATOMS: atom_id res chain seq x y z
N MET A 1 42.37 -13.17 73.46
CA MET A 1 41.02 -13.10 74.07
C MET A 1 40.04 -13.72 73.10
N SER A 2 39.55 -14.92 73.40
CA SER A 2 38.72 -15.74 72.53
C SER A 2 37.28 -15.23 72.50
N ASP A 3 36.80 -14.89 71.30
CA ASP A 3 35.41 -14.44 71.04
C ASP A 3 34.42 -15.49 71.55
N THR A 4 33.50 -15.08 72.42
CA THR A 4 32.48 -15.99 72.96
C THR A 4 31.48 -16.39 71.87
N PRO A 5 30.83 -17.56 71.97
CA PRO A 5 29.87 -18.05 70.97
C PRO A 5 28.74 -17.06 70.66
N ILE A 6 28.41 -16.20 71.62
CA ILE A 6 27.42 -15.13 71.50
C ILE A 6 27.92 -14.00 70.58
N ILE A 7 29.21 -13.67 70.61
CA ILE A 7 29.84 -12.67 69.75
C ILE A 7 29.87 -13.16 68.29
N ASN A 8 30.18 -14.44 68.07
CA ASN A 8 30.11 -15.04 66.73
C ASN A 8 28.70 -15.02 66.16
N ARG A 9 27.68 -15.39 66.95
CA ARG A 9 26.27 -15.31 66.54
C ARG A 9 25.85 -13.87 66.20
N ASN A 10 26.30 -12.88 66.96
CA ASN A 10 26.01 -11.46 66.68
C ASN A 10 26.79 -10.91 65.46
N LYS A 11 28.00 -11.38 65.17
CA LYS A 11 28.73 -11.10 63.92
C LYS A 11 28.01 -11.73 62.72
N GLU A 12 27.48 -12.94 62.89
CA GLU A 12 26.75 -13.66 61.85
C GLU A 12 25.41 -13.00 61.53
N MET A 13 24.67 -12.53 62.54
CA MET A 13 23.43 -11.75 62.34
C MET A 13 23.70 -10.41 61.63
N ARG A 14 24.85 -9.77 61.87
CA ARG A 14 25.26 -8.56 61.12
C ARG A 14 25.70 -8.86 59.68
N ARG A 15 26.34 -10.00 59.42
CA ARG A 15 26.67 -10.45 58.05
C ARG A 15 25.42 -10.87 57.27
N LYS A 16 24.47 -11.55 57.91
CA LYS A 16 23.24 -12.04 57.28
C LYS A 16 22.21 -10.92 57.02
N GLY A 17 22.29 -9.80 57.74
CA GLY A 17 21.51 -8.59 57.47
C GLY A 17 22.02 -7.71 56.33
N ASN A 18 23.22 -8.00 55.78
CA ASN A 18 23.86 -7.17 54.76
C ASN A 18 24.05 -7.87 53.40
N SER A 19 23.32 -8.96 53.15
CA SER A 19 23.25 -9.60 51.84
C SER A 19 21.92 -9.23 51.17
N SER A 20 22.02 -8.61 49.99
CA SER A 20 20.93 -8.27 49.08
C SER A 20 20.02 -7.08 49.47
N ARG A 21 20.64 -5.92 49.73
CA ARG A 21 20.07 -4.69 49.14
C ARG A 21 20.58 -4.62 47.71
N ARG A 22 19.71 -4.93 46.74
CA ARG A 22 19.91 -4.60 45.32
C ARG A 22 20.37 -3.14 45.24
N SER A 23 21.65 -2.91 44.99
CA SER A 23 22.20 -1.58 44.75
C SER A 23 21.86 -1.16 43.31
N SER A 24 20.62 -0.75 43.07
CA SER A 24 20.25 -0.02 41.84
C SER A 24 20.92 1.37 41.74
N LEU A 25 21.70 1.76 42.75
CA LEU A 25 22.55 2.96 42.75
C LEU A 25 23.91 2.75 42.04
N GLY A 26 24.39 1.52 41.88
CA GLY A 26 25.64 1.25 41.14
C GLY A 26 25.47 1.22 39.61
N SER A 27 24.22 1.20 39.14
CA SER A 27 23.86 1.16 37.72
C SER A 27 23.45 2.53 37.16
N ARG A 28 23.23 3.52 38.04
CA ARG A 28 22.97 4.91 37.64
C ARG A 28 24.31 5.62 37.44
N GLY A 29 24.63 5.95 36.18
CA GLY A 29 25.86 6.65 35.81
C GLY A 29 26.95 5.77 35.20
N ARG A 30 26.65 4.50 34.87
CA ARG A 30 27.50 3.74 33.94
C ARG A 30 27.56 4.52 32.63
N ARG A 31 28.74 5.05 32.32
CA ARG A 31 29.01 5.72 31.05
C ARG A 31 28.88 4.68 29.94
N ALA A 32 28.42 5.10 28.76
CA ALA A 32 28.22 4.21 27.60
C ALA A 32 29.45 3.33 27.32
N SER A 33 30.65 3.85 27.59
CA SER A 33 31.95 3.19 27.64
C SER A 33 32.02 1.90 28.48
N SER A 34 31.41 1.86 29.65
CA SER A 34 31.39 0.66 30.51
C SER A 34 30.44 -0.44 30.00
N LEU A 35 29.54 -0.12 29.07
CA LEU A 35 28.73 -1.11 28.34
C LEU A 35 29.49 -1.67 27.13
N ILE A 36 30.54 -0.98 26.65
CA ILE A 36 31.37 -1.42 25.51
C ILE A 36 32.13 -2.70 25.85
N GLU A 37 32.63 -2.84 27.09
CA GLU A 37 33.32 -4.06 27.53
C GLU A 37 32.40 -5.28 27.56
N SER A 38 31.08 -5.07 27.71
CA SER A 38 30.04 -6.10 27.62
C SER A 38 29.42 -6.26 26.22
N GLY A 39 29.91 -5.55 25.19
CA GLY A 39 29.41 -5.65 23.82
C GLY A 39 28.07 -4.95 23.55
N GLN A 40 27.57 -4.13 24.48
CA GLN A 40 26.34 -3.35 24.30
C GLN A 40 26.68 -1.91 23.85
N THR A 41 26.35 -1.57 22.61
CA THR A 41 26.54 -0.23 22.05
C THR A 41 25.34 0.65 22.41
N ALA A 42 25.50 1.58 23.35
CA ALA A 42 24.51 2.64 23.56
C ALA A 42 24.84 3.82 22.64
N THR A 43 23.99 4.11 21.68
CA THR A 43 24.12 5.27 20.79
C THR A 43 23.75 6.57 21.51
N PRO A 44 24.50 7.67 21.33
CA PRO A 44 24.08 9.00 21.77
C PRO A 44 22.69 9.37 21.23
N HIS A 45 21.93 10.15 22.01
CA HIS A 45 20.62 10.62 21.59
C HIS A 45 20.72 11.47 20.31
N ARG A 46 19.66 11.50 19.51
CA ARG A 46 19.60 12.15 18.19
C ARG A 46 19.86 13.67 18.22
N GLU A 47 19.79 14.28 19.39
CA GLU A 47 20.05 15.71 19.62
C GLU A 47 21.54 16.05 19.79
N VAL A 48 22.39 15.05 20.07
CA VAL A 48 23.83 15.26 20.18
C VAL A 48 24.42 15.34 18.77
N ASP A 49 25.20 16.37 18.47
CA ASP A 49 25.85 16.48 17.17
C ASP A 49 26.99 15.46 17.00
N ALA A 50 27.23 14.98 15.76
CA ALA A 50 28.25 13.96 15.47
C ALA A 50 29.65 14.51 15.74
N ALA A 51 29.84 15.82 15.58
CA ALA A 51 31.09 16.47 15.94
C ALA A 51 31.43 16.29 17.41
N GLU A 52 30.47 16.00 18.30
CA GLU A 52 30.66 15.88 19.74
C GLU A 52 30.70 14.43 20.26
N PHE A 53 30.54 13.44 19.38
CA PHE A 53 30.50 12.04 19.76
C PHE A 53 31.79 11.58 20.46
N TYR A 54 32.94 12.13 20.08
CA TYR A 54 34.22 11.81 20.71
C TYR A 54 34.28 12.17 22.20
N LYS A 55 33.53 13.18 22.66
CA LYS A 55 33.48 13.61 24.07
C LYS A 55 32.80 12.57 24.97
N HIS A 56 31.94 11.74 24.38
CA HIS A 56 31.10 10.77 25.08
C HIS A 56 31.76 9.38 25.19
N ILE A 57 32.95 9.22 24.63
CA ILE A 57 33.75 8.01 24.73
C ILE A 57 34.84 8.25 25.78
N GLU A 58 35.00 7.33 26.74
CA GLU A 58 36.05 7.44 27.76
C GLU A 58 37.43 7.52 27.11
N ALA A 59 38.19 8.55 27.47
CA ALA A 59 39.55 8.77 27.00
C ALA A 59 40.59 7.97 27.80
N GLU A 60 40.28 7.63 29.05
CA GLU A 60 41.18 6.97 30.00
C GLU A 60 40.79 5.50 30.14
N GLY A 61 41.66 4.58 29.69
CA GLY A 61 41.52 3.12 29.90
C GLY A 61 41.24 2.26 28.67
N LEU A 62 40.83 2.83 27.53
CA LEU A 62 40.60 2.08 26.27
C LEU A 62 41.67 2.38 25.21
N PRO A 63 42.19 1.35 24.49
CA PRO A 63 43.07 1.56 23.34
C PRO A 63 42.41 2.43 22.26
N GLU A 64 43.17 3.34 21.65
CA GLU A 64 42.66 4.28 20.64
C GLU A 64 41.93 3.63 19.44
N PRO A 65 42.37 2.46 18.90
CA PRO A 65 41.61 1.75 17.88
C PRO A 65 40.20 1.35 18.31
N ARG A 66 40.01 1.00 19.58
CA ARG A 66 38.69 0.65 20.13
C ARG A 66 37.82 1.90 20.28
N ARG A 67 38.42 3.04 20.66
CA ARG A 67 37.75 4.35 20.68
C ARG A 67 37.30 4.76 19.27
N MET A 68 38.16 4.56 18.27
CA MET A 68 37.85 4.83 16.86
C MET A 68 36.73 3.92 16.34
N LYS A 69 36.78 2.62 16.65
CA LYS A 69 35.71 1.67 16.32
C LYS A 69 34.36 2.15 16.82
N GLN A 70 34.29 2.55 18.09
CA GLN A 70 33.04 3.05 18.70
C GLN A 70 32.53 4.31 17.99
N LEU A 71 33.42 5.26 17.69
CA LEU A 71 33.08 6.48 16.99
C LEU A 71 32.53 6.20 15.57
N LEU A 72 33.19 5.31 14.82
CA LEU A 72 32.76 4.91 13.49
C LEU A 72 31.42 4.17 13.50
N MET A 73 31.19 3.31 14.49
CA MET A 73 29.91 2.64 14.67
C MET A 73 28.78 3.64 14.93
N TRP A 74 28.96 4.59 15.86
CA TRP A 74 27.96 5.62 16.14
C TRP A 74 27.70 6.54 14.95
N CYS A 75 28.75 6.95 14.24
CA CYS A 75 28.62 7.76 13.03
C CYS A 75 27.91 6.99 11.92
N GLY A 76 28.22 5.71 11.73
CA GLY A 76 27.60 4.86 10.72
C GLY A 76 26.14 4.55 11.04
N GLU A 77 25.80 4.21 12.29
CA GLU A 77 24.41 4.00 12.73
C GLU A 77 23.54 5.24 12.53
N ARG A 78 24.13 6.44 12.68
CA ARG A 78 23.44 7.71 12.40
C ARG A 78 23.35 8.05 10.91
N ALA A 79 24.34 7.65 10.13
CA ALA A 79 24.40 7.87 8.68
C ALA A 79 23.56 6.87 7.88
N LEU A 80 23.03 5.81 8.52
CA LEU A 80 22.14 4.85 7.88
C LEU A 80 20.95 5.57 7.23
N ALA A 81 20.71 5.23 5.97
CA ALA A 81 19.55 5.75 5.25
C ALA A 81 18.26 5.37 5.99
N ALA A 82 17.38 6.36 6.21
CA ALA A 82 16.06 6.10 6.76
C ALA A 82 15.32 5.08 5.89
N LYS A 83 14.63 4.13 6.53
CA LYS A 83 13.85 3.13 5.80
C LYS A 83 12.78 3.89 4.98
N PRO A 84 12.77 3.76 3.64
CA PRO A 84 11.80 4.49 2.83
C PRO A 84 10.39 4.01 3.17
N PRO A 85 9.38 4.91 3.17
CA PRO A 85 7.99 4.50 3.30
C PRO A 85 7.59 3.56 2.15
N HIS A 86 6.65 2.65 2.40
CA HIS A 86 6.18 1.71 1.38
C HIS A 86 5.64 2.47 0.15
N GLY A 87 6.16 2.16 -1.04
CA GLY A 87 5.72 2.72 -2.31
C GLY A 87 6.59 3.84 -2.92
N THR A 88 7.74 4.20 -2.34
CA THR A 88 8.62 5.19 -2.97
C THR A 88 9.26 4.66 -4.27
N PRO A 89 9.37 5.47 -5.34
CA PRO A 89 10.16 5.12 -6.51
C PRO A 89 11.63 4.89 -6.07
N ASN A 90 12.30 3.91 -6.67
CA ASN A 90 13.65 3.46 -6.28
C ASN A 90 13.79 2.84 -4.88
N SER A 91 12.70 2.41 -4.24
CA SER A 91 12.74 1.72 -2.93
C SER A 91 13.70 0.52 -2.89
N ASN A 92 13.74 -0.29 -3.95
CA ASN A 92 14.66 -1.44 -4.04
C ASN A 92 16.13 -1.03 -4.00
N ALA A 93 16.51 0.07 -4.67
CA ALA A 93 17.88 0.57 -4.66
C ALA A 93 18.26 1.13 -3.28
N ILE A 94 17.33 1.81 -2.61
CA ILE A 94 17.52 2.35 -1.25
C ILE A 94 17.65 1.21 -0.24
N LEU A 95 16.81 0.17 -0.33
CA LEU A 95 16.88 -1.01 0.53
C LEU A 95 18.17 -1.82 0.29
N GLY A 96 18.59 -1.96 -0.97
CA GLY A 96 19.88 -2.58 -1.32
C GLY A 96 21.06 -1.79 -0.77
N ALA A 97 21.05 -0.45 -0.91
CA ALA A 97 22.08 0.40 -0.32
C ALA A 97 22.10 0.30 1.21
N ARG A 98 20.93 0.23 1.85
CA ARG A 98 20.81 0.05 3.31
C ARG A 98 21.37 -1.30 3.78
N ALA A 99 21.06 -2.39 3.08
CA ALA A 99 21.61 -3.71 3.40
C ALA A 99 23.15 -3.72 3.30
N ILE A 100 23.72 -3.06 2.30
CA ILE A 100 25.18 -2.91 2.17
C ILE A 100 25.75 -2.06 3.31
N GLN A 101 25.08 -0.97 3.70
CA GLN A 101 25.50 -0.13 4.83
C GLN A 101 25.45 -0.89 6.16
N ASP A 102 24.39 -1.66 6.41
CA ASP A 102 24.24 -2.50 7.60
C ASP A 102 25.32 -3.60 7.65
N GLN A 103 25.64 -4.21 6.50
CA GLN A 103 26.73 -5.17 6.40
C GLN A 103 28.09 -4.53 6.71
N LEU A 104 28.35 -3.32 6.20
CA LEU A 104 29.58 -2.59 6.52
C LEU A 104 29.67 -2.27 8.02
N LEU A 105 28.58 -1.86 8.65
CA LEU A 105 28.53 -1.63 10.10
C LEU A 105 28.82 -2.93 10.89
N GLN A 106 28.26 -4.05 10.46
CA GLN A 106 28.56 -5.36 11.06
C GLN A 106 30.03 -5.76 10.86
N ASP A 107 30.62 -5.45 9.70
CA ASP A 107 32.03 -5.67 9.42
C ASP A 107 32.94 -4.81 10.31
N PHE A 108 32.59 -3.52 10.55
CA PHE A 108 33.29 -2.67 11.52
C PHE A 108 33.18 -3.20 12.95
N ALA A 109 32.04 -3.81 13.32
CA ALA A 109 31.82 -4.40 14.63
C ALA A 109 32.60 -5.71 14.83
N SER A 110 32.76 -6.53 13.78
CA SER A 110 33.38 -7.86 13.86
C SER A 110 34.88 -7.86 13.58
N ARG A 111 35.36 -7.06 12.62
CA ARG A 111 36.77 -7.03 12.20
C ARG A 111 37.48 -5.82 12.80
N SER A 112 38.41 -6.06 13.72
CA SER A 112 39.23 -5.00 14.33
C SER A 112 40.19 -4.34 13.33
N GLU A 113 40.50 -5.00 12.22
CA GLU A 113 41.36 -4.51 11.12
C GLU A 113 40.88 -3.17 10.54
N PHE A 114 39.56 -2.98 10.39
CA PHE A 114 39.02 -1.73 9.86
C PHE A 114 39.14 -0.53 10.81
N SER A 115 39.31 -0.79 12.11
CA SER A 115 39.51 0.23 13.14
C SER A 115 40.96 0.44 13.55
N ASN A 116 41.84 -0.49 13.17
CA ASN A 116 43.22 -0.51 13.59
C ASN A 116 44.14 0.14 12.54
N TRP A 117 44.37 1.43 12.73
CA TRP A 117 45.28 2.21 11.88
C TRP A 117 46.75 2.19 12.38
N PHE A 118 47.02 1.63 13.56
CA PHE A 118 48.38 1.47 14.11
C PHE A 118 49.19 0.37 13.42
N SER A 119 48.50 -0.58 12.79
CA SER A 119 49.13 -1.65 12.00
C SER A 119 49.20 -1.31 10.52
N ARG A 120 49.00 -0.03 10.15
CA ARG A 120 49.14 0.41 8.76
C ARG A 120 50.62 0.43 8.42
N ASP A 121 51.01 -0.42 7.48
CA ASP A 121 52.34 -0.31 6.87
C ASP A 121 52.46 1.08 6.22
N ASP A 122 53.49 1.85 6.58
CA ASP A 122 53.77 3.16 5.95
C ASP A 122 54.29 3.02 4.51
N ALA A 123 54.45 1.78 4.04
CA ALA A 123 54.66 1.48 2.63
C ALA A 123 53.45 1.95 1.81
N VAL A 124 53.72 2.67 0.72
CA VAL A 124 52.70 3.16 -0.21
C VAL A 124 51.86 1.96 -0.68
N PRO A 125 50.56 1.88 -0.30
CA PRO A 125 49.73 0.78 -0.74
C PRO A 125 49.64 0.83 -2.27
N GLU A 126 49.82 -0.31 -2.93
CA GLU A 126 49.60 -0.40 -4.37
C GLU A 126 48.21 0.17 -4.72
N PRO A 127 48.11 1.03 -5.75
CA PRO A 127 46.87 1.71 -6.07
C PRO A 127 45.80 0.67 -6.39
N ARG A 128 44.91 0.42 -5.43
CA ARG A 128 43.72 -0.41 -5.65
C ARG A 128 42.98 0.18 -6.84
N THR A 129 42.59 -0.67 -7.79
CA THR A 129 41.86 -0.27 -8.99
C THR A 129 40.47 0.23 -8.60
N VAL A 130 40.33 1.53 -8.32
CA VAL A 130 39.04 2.16 -8.03
C VAL A 130 38.28 2.31 -9.34
N VAL A 131 37.19 1.56 -9.50
CA VAL A 131 36.24 1.75 -10.61
C VAL A 131 35.54 3.08 -10.41
N ARG A 132 35.95 4.10 -11.18
CA ARG A 132 35.35 5.44 -11.13
C ARG A 132 34.02 5.43 -11.85
N LYS A 133 32.96 5.85 -11.16
CA LYS A 133 31.68 6.12 -11.82
C LYS A 133 31.79 7.41 -12.66
N PRO A 134 31.16 7.46 -13.84
CA PRO A 134 31.10 8.70 -14.61
C PRO A 134 30.40 9.79 -13.81
N ASN A 135 30.79 11.04 -14.06
CA ASN A 135 30.18 12.21 -13.42
C ASN A 135 28.68 12.25 -13.77
N PRO A 136 27.76 12.39 -12.79
CA PRO A 136 26.32 12.47 -13.06
C PRO A 136 25.95 13.54 -14.10
N ARG A 137 26.66 14.68 -14.11
CA ARG A 137 26.42 15.72 -15.11
C ARG A 137 26.74 15.28 -16.54
N ASN A 138 27.71 14.39 -16.73
CA ASN A 138 28.04 13.89 -18.06
C ASN A 138 26.90 12.99 -18.57
N VAL A 139 26.37 12.11 -17.72
CA VAL A 139 25.22 11.25 -18.07
C VAL A 139 24.01 12.08 -18.47
N GLU A 140 23.68 13.13 -17.69
CA GLU A 140 22.57 14.03 -18.05
C GLU A 140 22.80 14.78 -19.37
N LEU A 141 24.04 15.16 -19.67
CA LEU A 141 24.38 15.83 -20.93
C LEU A 141 24.26 14.88 -22.11
N ASP A 142 24.69 13.62 -21.96
CA ASP A 142 24.58 12.59 -22.98
C ASP A 142 23.11 12.27 -23.29
N GLU A 143 22.25 12.16 -22.27
CA GLU A 143 20.81 11.98 -22.43
C GLU A 143 20.16 13.17 -23.17
N LYS A 144 20.53 14.39 -22.79
CA LYS A 144 20.06 15.61 -23.45
C LYS A 144 20.50 15.65 -24.90
N MET A 145 21.76 15.29 -25.19
CA MET A 145 22.31 15.22 -26.53
C MET A 145 21.48 14.25 -27.40
N ALA A 146 21.24 13.03 -26.92
CA ALA A 146 20.41 12.05 -27.63
C ALA A 146 18.98 12.55 -27.89
N SER A 147 18.37 13.23 -26.90
CA SER A 147 17.03 13.80 -27.06
C SER A 147 16.98 14.92 -28.10
N LEU A 148 18.02 15.75 -28.18
CA LEU A 148 18.13 16.85 -29.13
C LEU A 148 18.41 16.33 -30.55
N GLU A 149 19.27 15.33 -30.69
CA GLU A 149 19.52 14.67 -31.97
C GLU A 149 18.25 14.05 -32.54
N GLY A 150 17.44 13.38 -31.71
CA GLY A 150 16.13 12.85 -32.13
C GLY A 150 15.18 13.95 -32.63
N LYS A 151 15.12 15.09 -31.92
CA LYS A 151 14.32 16.25 -32.35
C LYS A 151 14.82 16.86 -33.66
N ILE A 152 16.14 16.96 -33.83
CA ILE A 152 16.75 17.48 -35.06
C ILE A 152 16.38 16.59 -36.25
N LYS A 153 16.45 15.26 -36.10
CA LYS A 153 16.06 14.31 -37.16
C LYS A 153 14.60 14.51 -37.58
N ARG A 154 13.68 14.58 -36.61
CA ARG A 154 12.25 14.85 -36.87
C ARG A 154 12.04 16.18 -37.60
N LEU A 155 12.65 17.27 -37.12
CA LEU A 155 12.52 18.58 -37.74
C LEU A 155 13.11 18.61 -39.17
N GLN A 156 14.14 17.81 -39.44
CA GLN A 156 14.69 17.66 -40.79
C GLN A 156 13.73 16.92 -41.72
N GLU A 157 13.04 15.89 -41.24
CA GLU A 157 12.00 15.17 -41.99
C GLU A 157 10.82 16.08 -42.29
N ASP A 158 10.32 16.79 -41.27
CA ASP A 158 9.25 17.77 -41.43
C ASP A 158 9.64 18.82 -42.47
N LYS A 159 10.84 19.41 -42.35
CA LYS A 159 11.36 20.38 -43.32
C LYS A 159 11.37 19.81 -44.75
N LYS A 160 11.77 18.55 -44.94
CA LYS A 160 11.74 17.89 -46.25
C LYS A 160 10.30 17.73 -46.76
N ALA A 161 9.35 17.37 -45.90
CA ALA A 161 7.93 17.27 -46.26
C ALA A 161 7.34 18.63 -46.67
N TRP A 162 7.63 19.69 -45.92
CA TRP A 162 7.22 21.06 -46.26
C TRP A 162 7.82 21.52 -47.59
N LEU A 163 9.09 21.21 -47.85
CA LEU A 163 9.74 21.51 -49.13
C LEU A 163 9.13 20.71 -50.29
N ALA A 164 8.64 19.48 -50.04
CA ALA A 164 7.96 18.68 -51.05
C ALA A 164 6.58 19.28 -51.40
N MET A 165 5.80 19.71 -50.41
CA MET A 165 4.50 20.38 -50.62
C MET A 165 4.64 21.73 -51.32
N ARG A 166 5.76 22.45 -51.10
CA ARG A 166 6.01 23.73 -51.79
C ARG A 166 6.28 23.56 -53.29
N LYS A 167 6.63 22.36 -53.76
CA LYS A 167 6.80 22.13 -55.20
C LYS A 167 5.40 22.16 -55.84
N PRO A 168 5.17 23.00 -56.87
CA PRO A 168 3.87 23.06 -57.51
C PRO A 168 3.49 21.65 -58.04
N PRO A 169 2.21 21.26 -57.93
CA PRO A 169 1.72 20.03 -58.54
C PRO A 169 2.06 20.02 -60.04
N PRO A 170 2.29 18.83 -60.65
CA PRO A 170 2.42 18.73 -62.10
C PRO A 170 1.18 19.33 -62.76
N GLU A 171 1.36 20.13 -63.82
CA GLU A 171 0.26 20.77 -64.56
C GLU A 171 -0.75 19.71 -64.98
N GLN A 172 -1.93 19.72 -64.34
CA GLN A 172 -3.04 18.87 -64.72
C GLN A 172 -3.71 19.49 -65.94
N PRO A 173 -4.12 18.68 -66.94
CA PRO A 173 -4.89 19.19 -68.06
C PRO A 173 -6.20 19.79 -67.53
N PRO A 174 -6.69 20.90 -68.13
CA PRO A 174 -7.93 21.53 -67.70
C PRO A 174 -9.10 20.53 -67.78
N LEU A 175 -9.88 20.45 -66.69
CA LEU A 175 -11.00 19.50 -66.53
C LEU A 175 -12.17 19.76 -67.49
N PHE A 176 -12.28 20.97 -68.04
CA PHE A 176 -13.37 21.37 -68.93
C PHE A 176 -12.80 22.00 -70.18
N SER A 177 -13.32 21.58 -71.34
CA SER A 177 -13.02 22.24 -72.61
C SER A 177 -13.91 23.48 -72.73
N PRO A 178 -13.43 24.63 -73.26
CA PRO A 178 -14.19 25.89 -73.28
C PRO A 178 -15.42 25.90 -74.21
N ASN A 179 -15.79 24.76 -74.81
CA ASN A 179 -16.87 24.64 -75.79
C ASN A 179 -18.11 23.88 -75.31
N GLU A 180 -18.18 23.47 -74.05
CA GLU A 180 -19.39 22.84 -73.51
C GLU A 180 -20.36 23.91 -73.00
N THR A 181 -21.38 24.22 -73.81
CA THR A 181 -22.55 24.98 -73.37
C THR A 181 -23.48 24.03 -72.63
N ASP A 182 -23.38 24.01 -71.30
CA ASP A 182 -24.17 23.14 -70.44
C ASP A 182 -25.66 23.47 -70.52
N THR A 183 -26.42 22.62 -71.21
CA THR A 183 -27.86 22.54 -71.02
C THR A 183 -28.06 21.85 -69.68
N ILE A 184 -28.55 22.57 -68.67
CA ILE A 184 -28.73 22.03 -67.31
C ILE A 184 -29.80 20.92 -67.37
N THR A 185 -29.37 19.66 -67.46
CA THR A 185 -30.23 18.51 -67.23
C THR A 185 -30.31 18.29 -65.73
N LEU A 186 -31.52 18.40 -65.18
CA LEU A 186 -31.77 18.04 -63.79
C LEU A 186 -31.34 16.58 -63.57
N PRO A 187 -30.55 16.29 -62.51
CA PRO A 187 -30.11 14.94 -62.21
C PRO A 187 -31.27 13.99 -61.99
N ASP A 188 -31.04 12.71 -62.28
CA ASP A 188 -32.03 11.66 -62.08
C ASP A 188 -32.33 11.47 -60.59
N PHE A 189 -33.63 11.43 -60.23
CA PHE A 189 -34.09 11.49 -58.84
C PHE A 189 -33.90 10.16 -58.08
N ASP A 190 -33.48 9.11 -58.78
CA ASP A 190 -33.10 7.81 -58.19
C ASP A 190 -31.74 7.83 -57.49
N LEU A 191 -30.98 8.94 -57.62
CA LEU A 191 -29.71 9.16 -56.92
C LEU A 191 -29.89 9.82 -55.55
N LEU A 192 -31.12 10.15 -55.16
CA LEU A 192 -31.40 10.71 -53.84
C LEU A 192 -31.17 9.66 -52.76
N ASP A 193 -30.63 10.10 -51.63
CA ASP A 193 -30.47 9.24 -50.47
C ASP A 193 -31.84 8.72 -50.00
N PRO A 194 -31.91 7.52 -49.40
CA PRO A 194 -33.18 6.90 -49.02
C PRO A 194 -34.01 7.77 -48.04
N GLU A 195 -33.36 8.61 -47.25
CA GLU A 195 -34.05 9.58 -46.38
C GLU A 195 -34.62 10.77 -47.16
N GLU A 196 -33.91 11.26 -48.18
CA GLU A 196 -34.38 12.33 -49.06
C GLU A 196 -35.57 11.86 -49.91
N GLY A 197 -35.55 10.60 -50.34
CA GLY A 197 -36.68 9.94 -51.01
C GLY A 197 -37.94 9.86 -50.13
N LYS A 198 -37.78 9.54 -48.84
CA LYS A 198 -38.89 9.54 -47.87
C LYS A 198 -39.44 10.95 -47.64
N ILE A 199 -38.57 11.93 -47.43
CA ILE A 199 -38.96 13.33 -47.22
C ILE A 199 -39.76 13.84 -48.43
N ARG A 200 -39.32 13.53 -49.65
CA ARG A 200 -40.10 13.83 -50.86
C ARG A 200 -41.45 13.11 -50.86
N GLY A 201 -41.49 11.83 -50.50
CA GLY A 201 -42.76 11.10 -50.38
C GLY A 201 -43.74 11.78 -49.43
N TYR A 202 -43.27 12.26 -48.28
CA TYR A 202 -44.09 13.02 -47.33
C TYR A 202 -44.51 14.41 -47.84
N LEU A 203 -43.69 15.08 -48.63
CA LEU A 203 -43.99 16.42 -49.19
C LEU A 203 -44.86 16.37 -50.45
N ALA A 204 -44.75 15.31 -51.25
CA ALA A 204 -45.48 15.14 -52.51
C ALA A 204 -46.86 14.51 -52.29
N ASP A 205 -47.05 13.74 -51.22
CA ASP A 205 -48.31 13.07 -50.93
C ASP A 205 -49.23 14.00 -50.10
N GLU A 206 -50.11 14.75 -50.78
CA GLU A 206 -51.07 15.69 -50.16
C GLU A 206 -51.98 15.03 -49.10
N ARG A 207 -52.09 13.70 -49.13
CA ARG A 207 -52.84 12.88 -48.15
C ARG A 207 -52.17 12.82 -46.77
N ASN A 208 -50.85 12.94 -46.71
CA ASN A 208 -50.06 13.03 -45.48
C ASN A 208 -49.78 14.49 -45.12
N SER A 209 -50.76 15.37 -45.37
CA SER A 209 -50.67 16.78 -45.00
C SER A 209 -50.22 16.92 -43.56
N PHE A 210 -49.28 17.83 -43.32
CA PHE A 210 -48.72 18.09 -42.00
C PHE A 210 -49.78 18.31 -40.91
N ALA A 211 -50.96 18.82 -41.28
CA ALA A 211 -52.09 18.99 -40.39
C ALA A 211 -52.67 17.64 -39.87
N THR A 212 -52.74 16.60 -40.70
CA THR A 212 -53.26 15.28 -40.29
C THR A 212 -52.27 14.61 -39.34
N VAL A 213 -50.97 14.61 -39.66
CA VAL A 213 -49.90 14.10 -38.80
C VAL A 213 -49.86 14.83 -37.47
N ARG A 214 -50.01 16.17 -37.48
CA ARG A 214 -50.10 16.97 -36.25
C ARG A 214 -51.31 16.58 -35.40
N SER A 215 -52.50 16.46 -36.01
CA SER A 215 -53.71 16.08 -35.27
C SER A 215 -53.62 14.65 -34.68
N GLU A 216 -52.98 13.73 -35.41
CA GLU A 216 -52.77 12.35 -34.95
C GLU A 216 -51.77 12.31 -33.79
N THR A 217 -50.66 13.03 -33.90
CA THR A 217 -49.66 13.13 -32.84
C THR A 217 -50.21 13.81 -31.58
N GLU A 218 -51.00 14.88 -31.73
CA GLU A 218 -51.73 15.50 -30.62
C GLU A 218 -52.73 14.53 -29.97
N GLY A 219 -53.46 13.75 -30.76
CA GLY A 219 -54.37 12.71 -30.26
C GLY A 219 -53.64 11.63 -29.46
N ARG A 220 -52.49 11.16 -29.97
CA ARG A 220 -51.62 10.21 -29.26
C ARG A 220 -51.08 10.78 -27.96
N LEU A 221 -50.62 12.03 -27.96
CA LEU A 221 -50.12 12.71 -26.75
C LEU A 221 -51.21 12.85 -25.69
N ARG A 222 -52.41 13.26 -26.08
CA ARG A 222 -53.56 13.35 -25.14
C ARG A 222 -53.92 12.00 -24.54
N LYS A 223 -53.89 10.93 -25.35
CA LYS A 223 -54.12 9.57 -24.87
C LYS A 223 -53.06 9.13 -23.85
N ILE A 224 -51.78 9.40 -24.16
CA ILE A 224 -50.67 9.08 -23.25
C ILE A 224 -50.80 9.86 -21.94
N GLN A 225 -51.10 11.16 -22.02
CA GLN A 225 -51.30 12.00 -20.84
C GLN A 225 -52.42 11.45 -19.95
N ALA A 226 -53.57 11.10 -20.54
CA ALA A 226 -54.70 10.52 -19.80
C ALA A 226 -54.37 9.16 -19.16
N SER A 227 -53.56 8.32 -19.82
CA SER A 227 -53.13 7.05 -19.23
C SER A 227 -52.06 7.22 -18.15
N LEU A 228 -51.18 8.22 -18.30
CA LEU A 228 -50.02 8.39 -17.43
C LEU A 228 -50.43 8.72 -15.99
N GLU A 229 -51.45 9.56 -15.81
CA GLU A 229 -51.97 9.89 -14.47
C GLU A 229 -52.43 8.62 -13.73
N PHE A 230 -53.21 7.77 -14.41
CA PHE A 230 -53.69 6.51 -13.84
C PHE A 230 -52.54 5.52 -13.53
N GLU A 231 -51.59 5.37 -14.44
CA GLU A 231 -50.44 4.46 -14.24
C GLU A 231 -49.53 4.93 -13.09
N VAL A 232 -49.33 6.25 -12.95
CA VAL A 232 -48.56 6.83 -11.84
C VAL A 232 -49.28 6.63 -10.51
N ASP A 233 -50.59 6.84 -10.46
CA ASP A 233 -51.39 6.60 -9.26
C ASP A 233 -51.39 5.11 -8.87
N GLN A 234 -51.51 4.21 -9.85
CA GLN A 234 -51.42 2.77 -9.63
C GLN A 234 -50.04 2.36 -9.11
N LEU A 235 -48.97 2.96 -9.63
CA LEU A 235 -47.62 2.73 -9.13
C LEU A 235 -47.48 3.22 -7.68
N ALA A 236 -47.96 4.42 -7.36
CA ALA A 236 -47.91 4.98 -6.01
C ALA A 236 -48.65 4.09 -4.99
N ASP A 237 -49.84 3.60 -5.34
CA ASP A 237 -50.61 2.67 -4.50
C ASP A 237 -49.88 1.33 -4.31
N ASN A 238 -49.29 0.78 -5.37
CA ASN A 238 -48.51 -0.46 -5.29
C ASN A 238 -47.26 -0.31 -4.41
N VAL A 239 -46.55 0.82 -4.51
CA VAL A 239 -45.39 1.14 -3.66
C VAL A 239 -45.83 1.26 -2.20
N HIS A 240 -46.94 1.96 -1.93
CA HIS A 240 -47.46 2.09 -0.58
C HIS A 240 -47.85 0.73 0.02
N LYS A 241 -48.54 -0.12 -0.75
CA LYS A 241 -48.87 -1.50 -0.34
C LYS A 241 -47.63 -2.34 -0.08
N LEU A 242 -46.58 -2.19 -0.89
CA LEU A 242 -45.31 -2.90 -0.68
C LEU A 242 -44.63 -2.43 0.61
N GLU A 243 -44.55 -1.12 0.83
CA GLU A 243 -43.98 -0.54 2.06
C GLU A 243 -44.73 -1.04 3.30
N GLN A 244 -46.07 -1.03 3.27
CA GLN A 244 -46.89 -1.57 4.35
C GLN A 244 -46.59 -3.06 4.60
N ARG A 245 -46.47 -3.87 3.55
CA ARG A 245 -46.13 -5.30 3.68
C ARG A 245 -44.75 -5.50 4.30
N VAL A 246 -43.75 -4.70 3.89
CA VAL A 246 -42.40 -4.75 4.46
C VAL A 246 -42.41 -4.36 5.93
N LEU A 247 -43.12 -3.30 6.30
CA LEU A 247 -43.25 -2.88 7.71
C LEU A 247 -43.92 -3.94 8.57
N VAL A 248 -44.97 -4.59 8.08
CA VAL A 248 -45.64 -5.69 8.79
C VAL A 248 -44.73 -6.90 8.90
N ALA A 249 -44.08 -7.31 7.81
CA ALA A 249 -43.13 -8.42 7.81
C ALA A 249 -41.94 -8.17 8.76
N GLY A 250 -41.42 -6.94 8.80
CA GLY A 250 -40.38 -6.53 9.74
C GLY A 250 -40.83 -6.68 11.20
N LYS A 251 -42.05 -6.22 11.53
CA LYS A 251 -42.62 -6.38 12.88
C LYS A 251 -42.80 -7.85 13.27
N GLU A 252 -43.24 -8.70 12.36
CA GLU A 252 -43.36 -10.14 12.65
C GLU A 252 -41.99 -10.81 12.77
N ALA A 253 -41.03 -10.47 11.91
CA ALA A 253 -39.66 -10.95 12.02
C ALA A 253 -39.03 -10.54 13.36
N ASP A 254 -39.21 -9.30 13.80
CA ASP A 254 -38.72 -8.81 15.10
C ASP A 254 -39.35 -9.57 16.27
N ARG A 255 -40.66 -9.86 16.20
CA ARG A 255 -41.34 -10.70 17.22
C ARG A 255 -40.76 -12.11 17.26
N LEU A 256 -40.56 -12.73 16.10
CA LEU A 256 -39.98 -14.08 15.99
C LEU A 256 -38.53 -14.12 16.46
N LEU A 257 -37.71 -13.13 16.08
CA LEU A 257 -36.32 -13.00 16.53
C LEU A 257 -36.24 -12.73 18.02
N LYS A 258 -37.14 -11.92 18.58
CA LYS A 258 -37.22 -11.71 20.02
C LYS A 258 -37.58 -13.00 20.75
N ALA A 259 -38.56 -13.77 20.25
CA ALA A 259 -38.94 -15.05 20.82
C ALA A 259 -37.82 -16.10 20.72
N SER A 260 -37.13 -16.17 19.58
CA SER A 260 -36.00 -17.09 19.37
C SER A 260 -34.79 -16.70 20.20
N ALA A 261 -34.50 -15.40 20.37
CA ALA A 261 -33.42 -14.91 21.24
C ALA A 261 -33.67 -15.26 22.71
N VAL A 262 -34.93 -15.18 23.18
CA VAL A 262 -35.30 -15.64 24.53
C VAL A 262 -35.07 -17.14 24.67
N ARG A 263 -35.56 -17.95 23.71
CA ARG A 263 -35.34 -19.41 23.72
C ARG A 263 -33.85 -19.79 23.65
N LEU A 264 -33.05 -19.05 22.88
CA LEU A 264 -31.61 -19.26 22.78
C LEU A 264 -30.92 -18.95 24.10
N ARG A 265 -31.27 -17.85 24.76
CA ARG A 265 -30.77 -17.51 26.11
C ARG A 265 -31.18 -18.54 27.14
N GLU A 266 -32.42 -19.03 27.10
CA GLU A 266 -32.87 -20.12 27.97
C GLU A 266 -32.05 -21.40 27.74
N ARG A 267 -31.81 -21.76 26.47
CA ARG A 267 -30.99 -22.93 26.12
C ARG A 267 -29.54 -22.76 26.60
N GLU A 268 -28.91 -21.62 26.30
CA GLU A 268 -27.56 -21.31 26.75
C GLU A 268 -27.46 -21.35 28.28
N GLN A 269 -28.45 -20.80 28.97
CA GLN A 269 -28.50 -20.86 30.43
C GLN A 269 -28.66 -22.29 30.95
N ARG A 270 -29.51 -23.12 30.32
CA ARG A 270 -29.64 -24.54 30.66
C ARG A 270 -28.32 -25.28 30.46
N GLU A 271 -27.64 -25.07 29.34
CA GLU A 271 -26.33 -25.68 29.05
C GLU A 271 -25.26 -25.22 30.07
N ARG A 272 -25.21 -23.92 30.40
CA ARG A 272 -24.33 -23.38 31.44
C ARG A 272 -24.64 -23.95 32.82
N THR A 273 -25.92 -24.16 33.16
CA THR A 273 -26.30 -24.80 34.44
C THR A 273 -25.91 -26.28 34.47
N SER A 274 -26.08 -27.03 33.37
CA SER A 274 -25.66 -28.43 33.32
C SER A 274 -24.14 -28.59 33.37
N ALA A 275 -23.38 -27.64 32.84
CA ALA A 275 -21.92 -27.60 32.92
C ALA A 275 -21.40 -27.08 34.28
N GLY A 276 -22.29 -26.59 35.16
CA GLY A 276 -21.90 -25.99 36.44
C GLY A 276 -21.24 -24.60 36.33
N THR A 277 -21.08 -24.05 35.12
CA THR A 277 -20.41 -22.77 34.84
C THR A 277 -21.40 -21.59 34.73
N ARG A 278 -22.50 -21.63 35.50
CA ARG A 278 -23.60 -20.65 35.41
C ARG A 278 -23.16 -19.21 35.67
N ASP A 279 -22.39 -19.02 36.75
CA ASP A 279 -22.00 -17.70 37.26
C ASP A 279 -20.53 -17.36 36.96
N MET A 280 -19.82 -18.23 36.21
CA MET A 280 -18.42 -18.00 35.84
C MET A 280 -18.32 -17.27 34.49
N PRO A 281 -17.51 -16.19 34.38
CA PRO A 281 -17.27 -15.55 33.11
C PRO A 281 -16.52 -16.51 32.16
N ILE A 282 -16.89 -16.50 30.88
CA ILE A 282 -16.35 -17.41 29.85
C ILE A 282 -14.81 -17.38 29.83
N MET A 283 -14.20 -16.22 30.05
CA MET A 283 -12.74 -16.08 30.09
C MET A 283 -12.08 -16.86 31.23
N GLU A 284 -12.75 -17.06 32.36
CA GLU A 284 -12.24 -17.89 33.46
C GLU A 284 -12.38 -19.37 33.15
N VAL A 285 -13.47 -19.78 32.49
CA VAL A 285 -13.62 -21.15 31.98
C VAL A 285 -12.56 -21.47 30.92
N LEU A 286 -12.28 -20.53 30.00
CA LEU A 286 -11.23 -20.71 29.00
C LEU A 286 -9.83 -20.69 29.62
N ARG A 287 -9.59 -19.88 30.66
CA ARG A 287 -8.32 -19.92 31.41
C ARG A 287 -8.15 -21.21 32.20
N SER A 288 -9.21 -21.75 32.80
CA SER A 288 -9.12 -23.03 33.50
C SER A 288 -8.91 -24.18 32.52
N LEU A 289 -9.58 -24.19 31.37
CA LEU A 289 -9.32 -25.15 30.29
C LEU A 289 -7.91 -25.01 29.71
N SER A 290 -7.42 -23.77 29.52
CA SER A 290 -6.05 -23.51 29.08
C SER A 290 -5.00 -23.92 30.12
N SER A 291 -5.32 -23.85 31.41
CA SER A 291 -4.46 -24.32 32.50
C SER A 291 -4.45 -25.85 32.61
N ILE A 292 -5.57 -26.49 32.27
CA ILE A 292 -5.69 -27.95 32.20
C ILE A 292 -5.06 -28.51 30.90
N LEU A 293 -4.88 -27.67 29.87
CA LEU A 293 -4.18 -28.06 28.66
C LEU A 293 -2.66 -28.10 28.94
N PRO A 294 -1.99 -29.25 28.82
CA PRO A 294 -0.55 -29.33 29.10
C PRO A 294 0.25 -28.46 28.12
N GLU A 295 1.13 -27.61 28.65
CA GLU A 295 2.16 -26.91 27.87
C GLU A 295 3.14 -27.93 27.29
N GLY A 296 2.83 -28.45 26.09
CA GLY A 296 3.71 -29.38 25.40
C GLY A 296 3.02 -30.36 24.46
N SER A 297 2.43 -29.88 23.37
CA SER A 297 2.35 -30.66 22.12
C SER A 297 2.19 -29.72 20.92
N GLY A 298 3.19 -28.86 20.74
CA GLY A 298 3.41 -28.21 19.46
C GLY A 298 4.07 -29.19 18.50
N GLY A 299 3.30 -29.65 17.51
CA GLY A 299 3.80 -30.19 16.25
C GLY A 299 4.01 -31.70 16.20
N GLU A 300 3.05 -32.42 15.63
CA GLU A 300 3.28 -33.31 14.48
C GLU A 300 1.95 -33.78 13.91
N GLY A 301 1.88 -33.82 12.58
CA GLY A 301 0.64 -33.89 11.83
C GLY A 301 -0.12 -35.21 11.95
N MET A 302 -1.44 -35.13 11.76
CA MET A 302 -2.20 -36.24 11.20
C MET A 302 -3.29 -35.68 10.30
N ALA A 303 -3.11 -35.93 9.01
CA ALA A 303 -4.10 -35.75 7.97
C ALA A 303 -5.29 -36.69 8.21
N ALA A 304 -6.51 -36.16 8.05
CA ALA A 304 -7.72 -36.91 7.70
C ALA A 304 -8.74 -35.87 7.22
N SER A 305 -8.87 -35.63 5.91
CA SER A 305 -9.86 -36.29 5.04
C SER A 305 -11.28 -36.26 5.61
N ASP A 306 -12.07 -35.26 5.22
CA ASP A 306 -13.47 -35.52 4.91
C ASP A 306 -14.04 -34.45 3.96
N SER A 307 -14.07 -34.81 2.67
CA SER A 307 -14.64 -34.03 1.58
C SER A 307 -16.13 -34.35 1.49
N ARG A 308 -16.97 -33.59 2.20
CA ARG A 308 -18.43 -33.76 2.11
C ARG A 308 -19.02 -32.89 0.99
N ALA A 309 -19.30 -33.58 -0.12
CA ALA A 309 -20.18 -33.27 -1.25
C ALA A 309 -20.98 -31.95 -1.21
N SER A 310 -20.62 -31.02 -2.09
CA SER A 310 -21.54 -30.01 -2.63
C SER A 310 -22.13 -30.51 -3.96
N LYS A 311 -23.46 -30.64 -4.02
CA LYS A 311 -24.21 -30.82 -5.27
C LYS A 311 -24.26 -29.48 -6.03
N PRO A 312 -24.05 -29.45 -7.35
CA PRO A 312 -24.32 -28.26 -8.14
C PRO A 312 -25.82 -28.21 -8.52
N ILE A 313 -26.42 -27.03 -8.35
CA ILE A 313 -27.71 -26.67 -8.92
C ILE A 313 -27.43 -26.14 -10.32
N GLN A 314 -27.97 -26.81 -11.35
CA GLN A 314 -28.04 -26.26 -12.70
C GLN A 314 -29.28 -25.36 -12.83
N PRO A 315 -29.20 -24.27 -13.61
CA PRO A 315 -30.33 -23.38 -13.87
C PRO A 315 -31.17 -23.87 -15.06
N ALA A 316 -32.49 -23.76 -14.92
CA ALA A 316 -33.45 -23.60 -16.01
C ALA A 316 -34.44 -22.51 -15.57
#